data_AF-A0A2S8X393-F1
#
_entry.id   AF-A0A2S8X393-F1
#
_cell.length_a   1.000
_cell.length_b   1.000
_cell.length_c   1.000
_cell.angle_alpha   90.00
_cell.angle_beta   90.00
_cell.angle_gamma   90.00
#
_symmetry.space_group_name_H-M   'P 1'
#
loop_
_entity.id
_entity.type
_entity.pdbx_description
1 polymer ?
#
loop_
_entity_poly.entity_id
_entity_poly.type
_entity_poly.pdbx_seq_one_letter_code
_entity_poly.pdbx_strand_id
1 'polypeptide(L)'
;MIISIMIWMVSFVIAALYYKSSVQKLRTPYTFSYIVSEYQLSTYHMPLAIATKLAPLLIVVELLTAVWVLLPWTRIYGFALGASLQLIFIILMSANIGRSFPYGCGCFKMNAPSVITVRHVWGNFVLCIVQVAVVLWLLAVG
;
A
#
# COMPACT_ATOMS: atom_id res chain seq x y z
N MET A 1 2.11 -12.76 -26.54
CA MET A 1 1.37 -11.52 -26.89
C MET A 1 0.22 -11.23 -25.93
N ILE A 2 -0.75 -12.13 -25.75
CA ILE A 2 -1.92 -11.93 -24.85
C ILE A 2 -1.49 -11.65 -23.40
N ILE A 3 -0.55 -12.43 -22.86
CA ILE A 3 -0.06 -12.30 -21.48
C ILE A 3 0.60 -10.94 -21.23
N SER A 4 1.37 -10.44 -22.19
CA SER A 4 2.00 -9.12 -22.11
C SER A 4 0.95 -7.99 -22.04
N ILE A 5 -0.15 -8.11 -22.79
CA ILE A 5 -1.26 -7.15 -22.74
C ILE A 5 -1.93 -7.19 -21.37
N MET A 6 -2.16 -8.38 -20.81
CA MET A 6 -2.71 -8.52 -19.45
C MET A 6 -1.81 -7.88 -18.39
N ILE A 7 -0.49 -8.10 -18.43
CA ILE A 7 0.46 -7.48 -17.49
C ILE A 7 0.38 -5.95 -17.58
N TRP A 8 0.32 -5.40 -18.78
CA TRP A 8 0.17 -3.95 -18.96
C TRP A 8 -1.15 -3.43 -18.38
N MET A 9 -2.27 -4.12 -18.60
CA MET A 9 -3.56 -3.72 -17.99
C MET A 9 -3.47 -3.73 -16.46
N VAL A 10 -2.89 -4.79 -15.86
CA VAL A 10 -2.68 -4.87 -14.42
C VAL A 10 -1.75 -3.75 -13.93
N SER A 11 -0.65 -3.48 -14.65
CA SER A 11 0.28 -2.40 -14.32
C SER A 11 -0.42 -1.04 -14.30
N PHE A 12 -1.28 -0.73 -15.27
CA PHE A 12 -2.05 0.52 -15.28
C PHE A 12 -3.01 0.63 -14.10
N VAL A 13 -3.73 -0.45 -13.79
CA VAL A 13 -4.66 -0.47 -12.65
C VAL A 13 -3.91 -0.28 -11.33
N ILE A 14 -2.82 -1.02 -11.12
CA ILE A 14 -2.01 -0.93 -9.91
C ILE A 14 -1.36 0.45 -9.78
N ALA A 15 -0.76 0.97 -10.85
CA ALA A 15 -0.18 2.30 -10.86
C ALA A 15 -1.23 3.39 -10.54
N ALA A 16 -2.43 3.31 -11.10
CA ALA A 16 -3.52 4.24 -10.80
C ALA A 16 -3.94 4.18 -9.32
N LEU A 17 -4.00 2.99 -8.72
CA LEU A 17 -4.33 2.81 -7.30
C LEU A 17 -3.26 3.42 -6.38
N TYR A 18 -1.98 3.10 -6.61
CA TYR A 18 -0.87 3.64 -5.80
C TYR A 18 -0.70 5.16 -6.02
N TYR A 19 -0.89 5.65 -7.25
CA TYR A 19 -0.85 7.08 -7.54
C TYR A 19 -1.99 7.83 -6.83
N LYS A 20 -3.23 7.34 -6.92
CA LYS A 20 -4.36 7.95 -6.22
C LYS A 20 -4.17 7.96 -4.70
N SER A 21 -3.69 6.86 -4.13
CA SER A 21 -3.37 6.73 -2.71
C SER A 21 -2.31 7.74 -2.27
N SER A 22 -1.17 7.76 -2.95
CA SER A 22 -0.04 8.65 -2.63
C SER A 22 -0.39 10.12 -2.79
N VAL A 23 -1.14 10.51 -3.83
CA VAL A 23 -1.60 11.90 -4.01
C VAL A 23 -2.54 12.32 -2.86
N GLN A 24 -3.43 11.44 -2.40
CA GLN A 24 -4.29 11.75 -1.26
C GLN A 24 -3.47 11.97 0.01
N LYS A 25 -2.44 11.15 0.24
CA LYS A 25 -1.51 11.28 1.38
C LYS A 25 -0.62 12.53 1.29
N LEU A 26 -0.19 12.91 0.09
CA LEU A 26 0.61 14.12 -0.16
C LEU A 26 -0.18 15.41 0.14
N ARG A 27 -1.50 15.41 -0.06
CA ARG A 27 -2.34 16.57 0.25
C ARG A 27 -2.46 16.83 1.75
N THR A 28 -2.40 15.78 2.56
CA THR A 28 -2.53 15.86 4.03
C THR A 28 -1.49 14.97 4.74
N PRO A 29 -0.19 15.31 4.65
CA PRO A 29 0.88 14.45 5.17
C PRO A 29 0.88 14.36 6.70
N TYR A 30 0.48 15.44 7.38
CA TYR A 30 0.31 15.47 8.84
C TYR A 30 -0.80 14.55 9.34
N THR A 31 -1.91 14.45 8.60
CA THR A 31 -2.98 13.52 8.95
C THR A 31 -2.53 12.07 8.74
N PHE A 32 -1.72 11.82 7.69
CA PHE A 32 -1.17 10.50 7.47
C PHE A 32 -0.22 10.06 8.59
N SER A 33 0.67 10.94 9.05
CA SER A 33 1.57 10.61 10.16
C SER A 33 0.83 10.32 11.46
N TYR A 34 -0.28 11.00 11.70
CA TYR A 34 -1.15 10.68 12.84
C TYR A 34 -1.79 9.30 12.70
N ILE A 35 -2.37 8.98 11.53
CA ILE A 35 -2.91 7.63 11.23
C ILE A 35 -1.84 6.54 11.43
N VAL A 36 -0.61 6.79 10.97
CA VAL A 36 0.52 5.84 11.15
C VAL A 36 0.84 5.64 12.64
N SER A 37 0.75 6.70 13.46
CA SER A 37 0.97 6.59 14.91
C SER A 37 -0.16 5.86 15.66
N GLU A 38 -1.36 5.80 15.10
CA GLU A 38 -2.49 5.07 15.69
C GLU A 38 -2.38 3.56 15.53
N TYR A 39 -1.61 3.07 14.56
CA TYR A 39 -1.36 1.65 14.39
C TYR A 39 -0.57 1.09 15.57
N GLN A 40 -1.11 0.03 16.18
CA GLN A 40 -0.49 -0.67 17.30
C GLN A 40 -0.12 -2.09 16.90
N LEU A 41 1.09 -2.51 17.25
CA LEU A 41 1.52 -3.88 17.05
C LEU A 41 1.54 -4.58 18.41
N SER A 42 0.47 -5.31 18.73
CA SER A 42 0.27 -5.90 20.07
C SER A 42 0.32 -4.81 21.16
N THR A 43 1.32 -4.82 22.04
CA THR A 43 1.54 -3.84 23.11
C THR A 43 2.35 -2.62 22.66
N TYR A 44 2.96 -2.65 21.47
CA TYR A 44 3.81 -1.56 21.00
C TYR A 44 2.98 -0.47 20.30
N HIS A 45 3.05 0.74 20.83
CA HIS A 45 2.55 1.96 20.21
C HIS A 45 3.67 2.67 19.48
N MET A 46 3.43 3.03 18.21
CA MET A 46 4.42 3.79 17.45
C MET A 46 4.41 5.25 17.89
N PRO A 47 5.52 5.78 18.46
CA PRO A 47 5.55 7.17 18.88
C PRO A 47 5.44 8.10 17.67
N LEU A 48 4.70 9.19 17.85
CA LEU A 48 4.42 10.16 16.78
C LEU A 48 5.69 10.69 16.10
N ALA A 49 6.78 10.87 16.85
CA ALA A 49 8.07 11.32 16.33
C ALA A 49 8.70 10.37 15.29
N ILE A 50 8.41 9.07 15.38
CA ILE A 50 8.84 8.08 14.37
C ILE A 50 7.84 8.09 13.20
N ALA A 51 6.55 8.13 13.50
CA ALA A 51 5.50 8.15 12.49
C ALA A 51 5.59 9.36 11.55
N THR A 52 5.98 10.54 12.05
CA THR A 52 6.19 11.75 11.23
C THR A 52 7.37 11.63 10.26
N LYS A 53 8.37 10.81 10.57
CA LYS A 53 9.49 10.52 9.65
C LYS A 53 9.16 9.38 8.69
N LEU A 54 8.42 8.38 9.15
CA LEU A 54 8.08 7.21 8.35
C LEU A 54 6.96 7.50 7.34
N ALA A 55 5.97 8.32 7.70
CA ALA A 55 4.86 8.69 6.83
C ALA A 55 5.29 9.26 5.46
N PRO A 56 6.18 10.28 5.37
CA PRO A 56 6.64 10.77 4.07
C PRO A 56 7.44 9.71 3.31
N LEU A 57 8.19 8.85 4.00
CA LEU A 57 8.92 7.75 3.37
C LEU A 57 7.93 6.75 2.73
N LEU A 58 6.88 6.34 3.44
CA LEU A 58 5.80 5.49 2.91
C LEU A 58 5.14 6.10 1.67
N ILE A 59 4.90 7.41 1.67
CA ILE A 59 4.32 8.12 0.51
C ILE A 59 5.27 8.07 -0.70
N VAL A 60 6.55 8.35 -0.49
CA VAL A 60 7.57 8.30 -1.55
C VAL A 60 7.67 6.89 -2.11
N VAL A 61 7.67 5.90 -1.24
CA VAL A 61 7.73 4.49 -1.61
C VAL A 61 6.51 4.09 -2.44
N GLU A 62 5.29 4.49 -2.05
CA GLU A 62 4.08 4.27 -2.84
C GLU A 62 4.13 4.97 -4.22
N LEU A 63 4.57 6.22 -4.27
CA LEU A 63 4.71 6.94 -5.54
C LEU A 63 5.75 6.25 -6.44
N LEU A 64 6.87 5.80 -5.86
CA LEU A 64 7.92 5.08 -6.57
C LEU A 64 7.39 3.77 -7.14
N THR A 65 6.57 3.02 -6.39
CA THR A 65 5.93 1.81 -6.92
C THR A 65 5.04 2.10 -8.12
N ALA A 66 4.26 3.19 -8.08
CA ALA A 66 3.38 3.56 -9.19
C ALA A 66 4.19 3.82 -10.48
N VAL A 67 5.34 4.49 -10.36
CA VAL A 67 6.22 4.78 -11.51
C VAL A 67 6.93 3.52 -12.00
N TRP A 68 7.52 2.74 -11.08
CA TRP A 68 8.29 1.55 -11.44
C TRP A 68 7.45 0.44 -12.08
N VAL A 69 6.19 0.30 -11.69
CA VAL A 69 5.28 -0.69 -12.31
C VAL A 69 4.99 -0.37 -13.79
N LEU A 70 5.02 0.91 -14.18
CA LEU A 70 4.79 1.34 -15.56
C LEU A 70 6.04 1.14 -16.45
N LEU A 71 7.24 1.26 -15.88
CA LEU A 71 8.49 1.10 -16.60
C LEU A 71 8.85 -0.38 -16.80
N PRO A 72 9.02 -0.88 -18.04
CA PRO A 72 9.22 -2.32 -18.28
C PRO A 72 10.50 -2.87 -17.64
N TRP A 73 11.57 -2.08 -17.55
CA TRP A 73 12.85 -2.49 -16.96
C TRP A 73 12.84 -2.58 -15.42
N THR A 74 11.95 -1.88 -14.74
CA THR A 74 11.87 -1.82 -13.26
C THR A 74 10.60 -2.44 -12.73
N ARG A 75 9.77 -3.01 -13.62
CA ARG A 75 8.47 -3.57 -13.29
C ARG A 75 8.52 -4.64 -12.22
N ILE A 76 9.52 -5.53 -12.27
CA ILE A 76 9.72 -6.59 -11.26
C ILE A 76 9.92 -5.95 -9.87
N TYR A 77 10.81 -4.96 -9.78
CA TYR A 77 11.06 -4.24 -8.53
C TYR A 77 9.83 -3.46 -8.06
N GLY A 78 9.09 -2.82 -8.98
CA GLY A 78 7.86 -2.10 -8.65
C GLY A 78 6.80 -2.99 -8.02
N PHE A 79 6.54 -4.16 -8.61
CA PHE A 79 5.58 -5.13 -8.07
C PHE A 79 6.08 -5.81 -6.79
N ALA A 80 7.38 -6.11 -6.68
CA ALA A 80 7.96 -6.68 -5.46
C ALA A 80 7.85 -5.69 -4.29
N LEU A 81 8.12 -4.41 -4.54
CA LEU A 81 7.99 -3.34 -3.56
C LEU A 81 6.52 -3.12 -3.17
N GLY A 82 5.61 -3.08 -4.15
CA GLY A 82 4.19 -2.92 -3.84
C GLY A 82 3.63 -4.11 -3.04
N ALA A 83 4.07 -5.33 -3.33
CA ALA A 83 3.73 -6.52 -2.55
C ALA A 83 4.26 -6.44 -1.11
N SER A 84 5.50 -5.96 -0.91
CA SER A 84 6.08 -5.83 0.44
C SER A 84 5.36 -4.75 1.26
N LEU A 85 5.04 -3.60 0.66
CA LEU A 85 4.17 -2.59 1.27
C LEU A 85 2.84 -3.20 1.72
N GLN A 86 2.25 -4.00 0.85
CA GLN A 86 0.95 -4.59 1.10
C GLN A 86 0.96 -5.60 2.25
N LEU A 87 2.02 -6.41 2.33
CA LEU A 87 2.25 -7.30 3.46
C LEU A 87 2.35 -6.53 4.78
N ILE A 88 3.09 -5.43 4.80
CA ILE A 88 3.21 -4.57 5.99
C ILE A 88 1.82 -4.06 6.40
N PHE A 89 1.04 -3.53 5.47
CA PHE A 89 -0.31 -3.06 5.78
C PHE A 89 -1.25 -4.19 6.22
N ILE A 90 -1.15 -5.39 5.64
CA ILE A 90 -1.95 -6.55 6.07
C ILE A 90 -1.65 -6.90 7.52
N ILE A 91 -0.37 -6.91 7.93
CA ILE A 91 0.05 -7.20 9.30
C ILE A 91 -0.45 -6.10 10.25
N LEU A 92 -0.28 -4.83 9.88
CA LEU A 92 -0.72 -3.71 10.71
C LEU A 92 -2.25 -3.68 10.87
N MET A 93 -3.00 -3.90 9.78
CA MET A 93 -4.45 -3.90 9.81
C MET A 93 -5.00 -5.12 10.55
N SER A 94 -4.40 -6.30 10.39
CA SER A 94 -4.84 -7.52 11.10
C SER A 94 -4.68 -7.39 12.62
N ALA A 95 -3.60 -6.76 13.08
CA ALA A 95 -3.37 -6.45 14.49
C ALA A 95 -4.35 -5.42 15.08
N ASN A 96 -5.03 -4.63 14.23
CA ASN A 96 -5.92 -3.54 14.64
C ASN A 96 -7.38 -3.73 14.18
N ILE A 97 -7.79 -4.96 13.85
CA ILE A 97 -9.19 -5.26 13.50
C ILE A 97 -10.11 -4.87 14.66
N GLY A 98 -11.21 -4.18 14.34
CA GLY A 98 -12.19 -3.72 15.31
C GLY A 98 -11.87 -2.37 15.96
N ARG A 99 -10.68 -1.80 15.72
CA ARG A 99 -10.35 -0.44 16.18
C ARG A 99 -10.91 0.62 15.25
N SER A 100 -11.39 1.72 15.85
CA SER A 100 -11.84 2.91 15.15
C SER A 100 -10.69 3.87 14.92
N PHE A 101 -10.44 4.22 13.67
CA PHE A 101 -9.45 5.24 13.29
C PHE A 101 -10.22 6.51 12.92
N PRO A 102 -10.12 7.62 13.69
CA PRO A 102 -10.86 8.85 13.46
C PRO A 102 -10.54 9.49 12.09
N TYR A 103 -9.32 9.30 11.60
CA TYR A 103 -8.86 9.84 10.30
C TYR A 103 -8.86 8.79 9.17
N GLY A 104 -9.34 7.58 9.45
CA GLY A 104 -9.38 6.46 8.52
C GLY A 104 -8.14 5.57 8.56
N CYS A 105 -8.18 4.43 7.86
CA CYS A 105 -7.07 3.46 7.83
C CYS A 105 -5.85 3.91 6.99
N GLY A 106 -5.97 4.99 6.22
CA GLY A 106 -4.87 5.55 5.44
C GLY A 106 -4.51 4.79 4.15
N CYS A 107 -5.03 3.58 3.89
CA CYS A 107 -4.72 2.84 2.66
C CYS A 107 -5.43 3.41 1.41
N PHE A 108 -6.75 3.67 1.48
CA PHE A 108 -7.55 4.10 0.31
C PHE A 108 -8.53 5.24 0.62
N LYS A 109 -8.77 5.52 1.90
CA LYS A 109 -9.62 6.61 2.37
C LYS A 109 -8.91 7.30 3.52
N MET A 110 -8.89 8.63 3.46
CA MET A 110 -8.40 9.51 4.51
C MET A 110 -9.50 10.51 4.86
N ASN A 111 -9.46 11.03 6.08
CA ASN A 111 -10.38 12.05 6.61
C ASN A 111 -11.84 11.58 6.75
N ALA A 112 -12.06 10.27 6.82
CA ALA A 112 -13.35 9.69 7.15
C ALA A 112 -13.14 8.66 8.27
N PRO A 113 -13.85 8.77 9.41
CA PRO A 113 -13.76 7.80 10.47
C PRO A 113 -14.07 6.41 9.91
N SER A 114 -13.18 5.45 10.14
CA SER A 114 -13.38 4.08 9.68
C SER A 114 -12.97 3.09 10.74
N VAL A 115 -13.82 2.10 10.98
CA VAL A 115 -13.46 0.91 11.75
C VAL A 115 -12.67 -0.01 10.82
N ILE A 116 -11.53 -0.51 11.29
CA ILE A 116 -10.76 -1.52 10.55
C ILE A 116 -11.55 -2.82 10.56
N THR A 117 -12.09 -3.17 9.39
CA THR A 117 -12.81 -4.42 9.17
C THR A 117 -11.99 -5.40 8.34
N VAL A 118 -12.34 -6.69 8.44
CA VAL A 118 -11.74 -7.77 7.64
C VAL A 118 -11.79 -7.48 6.13
N ARG A 119 -12.79 -6.73 5.67
CA ARG A 119 -12.90 -6.30 4.27
C ARG A 119 -11.70 -5.50 3.79
N HIS A 120 -11.15 -4.64 4.64
CA HIS A 120 -9.98 -3.84 4.30
C HIS A 120 -8.72 -4.71 4.22
N VAL A 121 -8.54 -5.64 5.17
CA VAL A 121 -7.45 -6.62 5.14
C VAL A 121 -7.53 -7.47 3.88
N TRP A 122 -8.73 -7.92 3.52
CA TRP A 122 -8.98 -8.72 2.32
C TRP A 122 -8.65 -7.98 1.02
N GLY A 123 -9.09 -6.72 0.90
CA GLY A 123 -8.75 -5.89 -0.25
C GLY A 123 -7.24 -5.75 -0.39
N ASN A 124 -6.53 -5.59 0.73
CA ASN A 124 -5.09 -5.52 0.69
C ASN A 124 -4.44 -6.86 0.31
N PHE A 125 -4.94 -7.97 0.86
CA PHE A 125 -4.50 -9.32 0.56
C PHE A 125 -4.63 -9.69 -0.92
N VAL A 126 -5.76 -9.39 -1.54
CA VAL A 126 -5.98 -9.62 -2.98
C VAL A 126 -4.96 -8.85 -3.83
N LEU A 127 -4.76 -7.57 -3.51
CA LEU A 127 -3.75 -6.75 -4.20
C LEU A 127 -2.33 -7.30 -3.99
N CYS A 128 -2.02 -7.87 -2.83
CA CYS A 128 -0.74 -8.51 -2.59
C CYS A 128 -0.56 -9.75 -3.48
N ILE A 129 -1.57 -10.63 -3.53
CA ILE A 129 -1.52 -11.86 -4.35
C ILE A 129 -1.32 -11.53 -5.82
N VAL A 130 -2.07 -10.56 -6.36
CA VAL A 130 -1.95 -10.16 -7.76
C VAL A 130 -0.52 -9.71 -8.09
N GLN A 131 0.09 -8.91 -7.22
CA GLN A 131 1.45 -8.43 -7.42
C GLN A 131 2.49 -9.56 -7.34
N VAL A 132 2.36 -10.45 -6.35
CA VAL A 132 3.24 -11.63 -6.21
C VAL A 132 3.13 -12.55 -7.43
N ALA A 133 1.91 -12.80 -7.92
CA ALA A 133 1.69 -13.63 -9.10
C ALA A 133 2.38 -13.04 -10.34
N VAL A 134 2.32 -11.72 -10.53
CA VAL A 134 3.02 -11.04 -11.62
C VAL A 134 4.54 -11.12 -11.45
N VAL A 135 5.07 -10.97 -10.24
CA VAL A 135 6.52 -11.11 -9.98
C VAL A 135 6.99 -12.53 -10.30
N LEU A 136 6.30 -13.56 -9.79
CA LEU A 136 6.65 -14.96 -10.04
C LEU A 136 6.60 -15.27 -11.54
N TRP A 137 5.61 -14.75 -12.25
CA TRP A 137 5.51 -14.92 -13.70
C TRP A 137 6.68 -14.25 -14.44
N LEU A 138 7.02 -13.01 -14.07
CA LEU A 138 8.15 -12.29 -14.69
C LEU A 138 9.49 -12.97 -14.41
N LEU A 139 9.66 -13.61 -13.25
CA LEU A 139 10.86 -14.40 -12.93
C LEU A 139 10.91 -15.75 -13.64
N ALA A 140 9.76 -16.36 -13.93
CA ALA A 140 9.70 -17.65 -14.61
C ALA A 140 9.88 -17.55 -16.14
N VAL A 141 9.56 -16.38 -16.72
CA VAL A 141 9.59 -16.13 -18.17
C VAL A 141 10.75 -15.23 -18.60
N GLY A 142 11.29 -14.42 -17.68
CA GLY A 142 12.48 -13.61 -17.90
C GLY A 142 13.76 -14.42 -17.83
#